data_AF-A0A7Y7NG85-F1
#
_entry.id   AF-A0A7Y7NG85-F1
#
_cell.length_a   1.000
_cell.length_b   1.000
_cell.length_c   1.000
_cell.angle_alpha   90.00
_cell.angle_beta   90.00
_cell.angle_gamma   90.00
#
_symmetry.space_group_name_H-M   'P 1'
#
loop_
_entity.id
_entity.type
_entity.pdbx_description
1 polymer ?
#
loop_
_entity_poly.entity_id
_entity_poly.type
_entity_poly.pdbx_seq_one_letter_code
_entity_poly.pdbx_strand_id
1 'polypeptide(L)'
;MRNLELYFENPFDNIVASKEKIIKFFDHHVNSLIQRKTEGVNLDALIPPSVDALAALKTSLQETAIKVAEQISKTLTVDECIELFVAKAKDFEAGVRDKYKKDSPVYKEFYPQGMKLFNHITKKNIEEVMAQFISAFDVHQADIGVAKFNELKQIRSSYVLARATQEQKKTETLGKRSSWEDNLKKMNTQAFTNLLTIVQLHKAQPQKAKIYFNQSIVARPKHNQDDQEAQPLTEKIAPNTTITPDMIYSADDTILLSNVSDSASIYWYGGSTANEAPNTKPTELLPGEEIEIPAATLGKYLILLNKDTVNTAEVEIMLV
;
A
#
# COMPACT_ATOMS: atom_id res chain seq x y z
N MET A 1 17.65 10.45 -41.33
CA MET A 1 16.61 9.82 -40.51
C MET A 1 17.17 9.70 -39.10
N ARG A 2 16.57 10.33 -38.09
CA ARG A 2 16.95 10.06 -36.68
C ARG A 2 16.36 8.70 -36.28
N ASN A 3 16.99 8.00 -35.34
CA ASN A 3 16.79 6.58 -34.99
C ASN A 3 15.34 6.05 -35.25
N LEU A 4 15.22 4.98 -36.05
CA LEU A 4 13.94 4.36 -36.39
C LEU A 4 13.26 3.67 -35.20
N GLU A 5 14.04 3.17 -34.24
CA GLU A 5 13.54 2.42 -33.08
C GLU A 5 12.57 3.25 -32.24
N LEU A 6 12.83 4.56 -32.13
CA LEU A 6 12.00 5.50 -31.37
C LEU A 6 10.57 5.65 -31.90
N TYR A 7 10.34 5.32 -33.17
CA TYR A 7 8.99 5.38 -33.76
C TYR A 7 8.16 4.13 -33.46
N PHE A 8 8.79 3.06 -32.97
CA PHE A 8 8.15 1.79 -32.62
C PHE A 8 7.99 1.60 -31.10
N GLU A 9 8.63 2.44 -30.29
CA GLU A 9 8.42 2.46 -28.84
C GLU A 9 7.05 3.02 -28.48
N ASN A 10 6.37 2.35 -27.55
CA ASN A 10 5.10 2.83 -27.03
C ASN A 10 5.36 3.95 -26.00
N PRO A 11 4.98 5.21 -26.28
CA PRO A 11 5.22 6.32 -25.38
C PRO A 11 4.41 6.23 -24.07
N PHE A 12 3.44 5.32 -23.99
CA PHE A 12 2.58 5.15 -22.82
C PHE A 12 3.09 4.08 -21.83
N ASP A 13 4.11 3.28 -22.18
CA ASP A 13 4.59 2.20 -21.32
C ASP A 13 5.28 2.71 -20.04
N ASN A 14 5.82 3.93 -20.06
CA ASN A 14 6.58 4.53 -18.96
C ASN A 14 5.88 5.74 -18.32
N ILE A 15 4.55 5.73 -18.24
CA ILE A 15 3.80 6.81 -17.57
C ILE A 15 4.06 6.73 -16.06
N VAL A 16 4.77 7.73 -15.52
CA VAL A 16 5.02 7.87 -14.08
C VAL A 16 3.99 8.84 -13.49
N ALA A 17 2.88 8.31 -12.99
CA ALA A 17 1.84 9.08 -12.31
C ALA A 17 1.01 8.19 -11.35
N SER A 18 0.27 8.80 -10.42
CA SER A 18 -0.67 8.07 -9.57
C SER A 18 -1.75 7.37 -10.41
N LYS A 19 -2.31 6.27 -9.92
CA LYS A 19 -3.34 5.48 -10.63
C LYS A 19 -4.55 6.34 -11.04
N GLU A 20 -4.96 7.27 -10.19
CA GLU A 20 -6.07 8.20 -10.44
C GLU A 20 -5.72 9.21 -11.53
N LYS A 21 -4.46 9.69 -11.57
CA LYS A 21 -3.98 10.57 -12.64
C LYS A 21 -3.90 9.82 -13.97
N ILE A 22 -3.46 8.56 -13.97
CA ILE A 22 -3.46 7.68 -15.15
C ILE A 22 -4.89 7.44 -15.66
N ILE A 23 -5.86 7.17 -14.79
CA ILE A 23 -7.25 7.02 -15.21
C ILE A 23 -7.80 8.31 -15.80
N LYS A 24 -7.57 9.46 -15.15
CA LYS A 24 -7.99 10.78 -15.67
C LYS A 24 -7.41 11.08 -17.05
N PHE A 25 -6.15 10.68 -17.29
CA PHE A 25 -5.51 10.78 -18.60
C PHE A 25 -6.29 10.03 -19.68
N PHE A 26 -6.54 8.75 -19.44
CA PHE A 26 -7.19 7.88 -20.41
C PHE A 26 -8.68 8.20 -20.54
N ASP A 27 -9.33 8.67 -19.48
CA ASP A 27 -10.68 9.25 -19.54
C ASP A 27 -10.75 10.43 -20.50
N HIS A 28 -9.83 11.38 -20.37
CA HIS A 28 -9.75 12.50 -21.30
C HIS A 28 -9.57 12.01 -22.74
N HIS A 29 -8.68 11.04 -22.96
CA HIS A 29 -8.41 10.48 -24.28
C HIS A 29 -9.65 9.83 -24.91
N VAL A 30 -10.31 8.93 -24.18
CA VAL A 30 -11.51 8.22 -24.66
C VAL A 30 -12.65 9.20 -24.92
N ASN A 31 -12.89 10.17 -24.03
CA ASN A 31 -13.89 11.20 -24.24
C ASN A 31 -13.60 12.07 -25.47
N SER A 32 -12.32 12.37 -25.72
CA SER A 32 -11.91 13.09 -26.93
C SER A 32 -12.19 12.29 -28.20
N LEU A 33 -11.95 10.97 -28.20
CA LEU A 33 -12.31 10.11 -29.34
C LEU A 33 -13.83 10.13 -29.60
N ILE A 34 -14.63 9.97 -28.54
CA ILE A 34 -16.11 9.98 -28.62
C ILE A 34 -16.62 11.33 -29.13
N GLN A 35 -16.10 12.43 -28.61
CA GLN A 35 -16.47 13.77 -29.07
C GLN A 35 -16.18 13.96 -30.56
N ARG A 36 -14.99 13.54 -31.02
CA ARG A 36 -14.57 13.73 -32.42
C ARG A 36 -15.36 12.85 -33.39
N LYS A 37 -15.82 11.69 -32.94
CA LYS A 37 -16.82 10.90 -33.68
C LYS A 37 -18.11 11.68 -33.90
N THR A 38 -18.62 12.35 -32.87
CA THR A 38 -19.83 13.19 -32.99
C THR A 38 -19.62 14.37 -33.95
N GLU A 39 -18.39 14.85 -34.07
CA GLU A 39 -17.99 15.88 -35.04
C GLU A 39 -17.73 15.35 -36.46
N GLY A 40 -18.00 14.06 -36.72
CA GLY A 40 -17.94 13.44 -38.05
C GLY A 40 -16.63 12.75 -38.40
N VAL A 41 -15.69 12.60 -37.47
CA VAL A 41 -14.44 11.83 -37.70
C VAL A 41 -14.71 10.34 -37.51
N ASN A 42 -14.38 9.51 -38.50
CA ASN A 42 -14.55 8.06 -38.37
C ASN A 42 -13.51 7.46 -37.41
N LEU A 43 -13.94 7.17 -36.19
CA LEU A 43 -13.14 6.55 -35.11
C LEU A 43 -13.82 5.30 -34.54
N ASP A 44 -14.78 4.72 -35.28
CA ASP A 44 -15.64 3.63 -34.80
C ASP A 44 -14.86 2.38 -34.39
N ALA A 45 -13.74 2.11 -35.05
CA ALA A 45 -12.88 0.99 -34.72
C ALA A 45 -12.02 1.21 -33.45
N LEU A 46 -11.82 2.45 -33.01
CA LEU A 46 -10.96 2.80 -31.88
C LEU A 46 -11.73 2.93 -30.56
N ILE A 47 -12.98 3.39 -30.62
CA ILE A 47 -13.76 3.73 -29.43
C ILE A 47 -14.10 2.50 -28.57
N PRO A 48 -14.71 1.42 -29.09
CA PRO A 48 -15.10 0.28 -28.26
C PRO A 48 -13.91 -0.37 -27.53
N PRO A 49 -12.78 -0.71 -28.20
CA PRO A 49 -11.62 -1.28 -27.51
C PRO A 49 -11.03 -0.36 -26.43
N SER A 50 -11.07 0.96 -26.65
CA SER A 50 -10.55 1.94 -25.69
C SER A 50 -11.47 2.11 -24.48
N VAL A 51 -12.78 2.05 -24.67
CA VAL A 51 -13.78 2.05 -23.59
C VAL A 51 -13.63 0.80 -22.74
N ASP A 52 -13.50 -0.37 -23.37
CA ASP A 52 -13.35 -1.64 -22.67
C ASP A 52 -12.06 -1.71 -21.85
N ALA A 53 -10.93 -1.28 -22.43
CA ALA A 53 -9.64 -1.24 -21.75
C ALA A 53 -9.66 -0.26 -20.55
N LEU A 54 -10.28 0.91 -20.72
CA LEU A 54 -10.42 1.89 -19.64
C LEU A 54 -11.37 1.39 -18.53
N ALA A 55 -12.46 0.71 -18.89
CA ALA A 55 -13.39 0.12 -17.94
C ALA A 55 -12.67 -0.95 -17.09
N ALA A 56 -11.90 -1.84 -17.70
CA ALA A 56 -11.11 -2.85 -16.99
C ALA A 56 -10.09 -2.21 -16.03
N LEU A 57 -9.44 -1.12 -16.44
CA LEU A 57 -8.52 -0.36 -15.59
C LEU A 57 -9.25 0.27 -14.38
N LYS A 58 -10.41 0.90 -14.60
CA LYS A 58 -11.25 1.47 -13.53
C LYS A 58 -11.77 0.41 -12.56
N THR A 59 -12.22 -0.73 -13.08
CA THR A 59 -12.67 -1.87 -12.25
C THR A 59 -11.55 -2.36 -11.35
N SER A 60 -10.32 -2.50 -11.86
CA SER A 60 -9.18 -2.92 -11.03
C SER A 60 -8.84 -1.92 -9.90
N LEU A 61 -9.07 -0.62 -10.12
CA LEU A 61 -8.97 0.38 -9.05
C LEU A 61 -10.12 0.27 -8.03
N GLN A 62 -11.36 0.09 -8.51
CA GLN A 62 -12.54 -0.04 -7.65
C GLN A 62 -12.54 -1.32 -6.81
N GLU A 63 -12.10 -2.46 -7.36
CA GLU A 63 -11.89 -3.71 -6.60
C GLU A 63 -10.86 -3.54 -5.48
N THR A 64 -9.90 -2.62 -5.66
CA THR A 64 -8.94 -2.27 -4.62
C THR A 64 -9.61 -1.45 -3.51
N ALA A 65 -10.51 -0.51 -3.84
CA ALA A 65 -11.19 0.36 -2.88
C ALA A 65 -12.37 -0.31 -2.14
N ILE A 66 -13.19 -1.09 -2.84
CA ILE A 66 -14.39 -1.77 -2.28
C ILE A 66 -13.97 -2.86 -1.28
N LYS A 67 -12.92 -3.64 -1.58
CA LYS A 67 -12.41 -4.66 -0.65
C LYS A 67 -11.76 -4.06 0.61
N VAL A 68 -11.21 -2.85 0.54
CA VAL A 68 -10.67 -2.12 1.69
C VAL A 68 -11.80 -1.57 2.56
N ALA A 69 -12.87 -1.04 1.97
CA ALA A 69 -14.05 -0.56 2.69
C ALA A 69 -14.85 -1.70 3.34
N GLU A 70 -15.00 -2.85 2.66
CA GLU A 70 -15.60 -4.06 3.24
C GLU A 70 -14.74 -4.64 4.38
N GLN A 71 -13.40 -4.58 4.29
CA GLN A 71 -12.48 -5.01 5.35
C GLN A 71 -12.52 -4.14 6.61
N ILE A 72 -12.70 -2.83 6.47
CA ILE A 72 -12.74 -1.90 7.61
C ILE A 72 -14.10 -1.96 8.32
N SER A 73 -15.19 -2.25 7.61
CA SER A 73 -16.53 -2.19 8.19
C SER A 73 -16.95 -3.40 9.04
N LYS A 74 -16.21 -4.54 9.04
CA LYS A 74 -16.69 -5.80 9.65
C LYS A 74 -15.72 -6.67 10.46
N THR A 75 -14.47 -6.30 10.72
CA THR A 75 -13.52 -7.28 11.33
C THR A 75 -12.74 -6.69 12.49
N LEU A 76 -12.92 -7.25 13.69
CA LEU A 76 -11.92 -7.17 14.76
C LEU A 76 -10.56 -7.58 14.16
N THR A 77 -9.54 -6.77 14.38
CA THR A 77 -8.16 -7.06 14.02
C THR A 77 -7.67 -8.32 14.74
N VAL A 78 -6.57 -8.90 14.25
CA VAL A 78 -5.92 -10.05 14.91
C VAL A 78 -5.57 -9.71 16.36
N ASP A 79 -5.13 -8.49 16.63
CA ASP A 79 -4.76 -8.02 17.97
C ASP A 79 -5.99 -7.88 18.88
N GLU A 80 -7.07 -7.29 18.39
CA GLU A 80 -8.33 -7.20 19.14
C GLU A 80 -8.94 -8.59 19.43
N CYS A 81 -8.81 -9.55 18.52
CA CYS A 81 -9.25 -10.94 18.77
C CYS A 81 -8.43 -11.61 19.88
N ILE A 82 -7.12 -11.36 19.92
CA ILE A 82 -6.22 -11.89 20.97
C ILE A 82 -6.59 -11.27 22.31
N GLU A 83 -6.76 -9.95 22.38
CA GLU A 83 -7.13 -9.24 23.60
C GLU A 83 -8.47 -9.71 24.15
N LEU A 84 -9.46 -9.85 23.26
CA LEU A 84 -10.80 -10.31 23.64
C LEU A 84 -10.76 -11.76 24.17
N PHE A 85 -9.99 -12.64 23.53
CA PHE A 85 -9.81 -14.01 24.01
C PHE A 85 -9.14 -14.05 25.39
N VAL A 86 -8.06 -13.28 25.59
CA VAL A 86 -7.34 -13.22 26.86
C VAL A 86 -8.23 -12.68 27.98
N ALA A 87 -9.01 -11.64 27.71
CA ALA A 87 -9.96 -11.07 28.65
C ALA A 87 -11.01 -12.12 29.07
N LYS A 88 -11.60 -12.82 28.10
CA LYS A 88 -12.61 -13.86 28.38
C LYS A 88 -12.04 -15.07 29.12
N ALA A 89 -10.84 -15.53 28.75
CA ALA A 89 -10.17 -16.59 29.47
C ALA A 89 -9.89 -16.20 30.94
N LYS A 90 -9.51 -14.93 31.20
CA LYS A 90 -9.36 -14.39 32.55
C LYS A 90 -10.67 -14.37 33.32
N ASP A 91 -11.75 -13.90 32.69
CA ASP A 91 -13.07 -13.85 33.32
C ASP A 91 -13.61 -15.24 33.69
N PHE A 92 -13.29 -16.25 32.87
CA PHE A 92 -13.76 -17.61 33.10
C PHE A 92 -12.99 -18.34 34.22
N GLU A 93 -11.78 -17.90 34.57
CA GLU A 93 -10.96 -18.58 35.58
C GLU A 93 -11.67 -18.69 36.92
N ALA A 94 -12.34 -17.62 37.36
CA ALA A 94 -13.04 -17.62 38.64
C ALA A 94 -14.13 -18.71 38.69
N GLY A 95 -14.87 -18.89 37.60
CA GLY A 95 -15.91 -19.92 37.50
C GLY A 95 -15.36 -21.34 37.45
N VAL A 96 -14.27 -21.56 36.69
CA VAL A 96 -13.61 -22.87 36.63
C VAL A 96 -12.99 -23.23 37.97
N ARG A 97 -12.33 -22.27 38.64
CA ARG A 97 -11.72 -22.46 39.96
C ARG A 97 -12.75 -22.75 41.03
N ASP A 98 -13.91 -22.08 41.00
CA ASP A 98 -14.96 -22.33 41.98
C ASP A 98 -15.48 -23.77 41.90
N LYS A 99 -15.75 -24.22 40.66
CA LYS A 99 -16.29 -25.56 40.36
C LYS A 99 -15.30 -26.69 40.66
N TYR A 100 -14.05 -26.59 40.19
CA TYR A 100 -13.11 -27.72 40.21
C TYR A 100 -11.98 -27.58 41.24
N LYS A 101 -11.77 -26.38 41.81
CA LYS A 101 -10.60 -26.03 42.64
C LYS A 101 -9.29 -26.04 41.85
N LYS A 102 -8.37 -25.15 42.26
CA LYS A 102 -7.14 -24.80 41.53
C LYS A 102 -6.17 -25.98 41.33
N ASP A 103 -6.11 -26.89 42.30
CA ASP A 103 -5.15 -28.00 42.26
C ASP A 103 -5.69 -29.27 41.59
N SER A 104 -6.94 -29.24 41.12
CA SER A 104 -7.56 -30.38 40.46
C SER A 104 -6.94 -30.68 39.10
N PRO A 105 -6.96 -31.95 38.67
CA PRO A 105 -6.60 -32.33 37.32
C PRO A 105 -7.42 -31.56 36.26
N VAL A 106 -8.73 -31.40 36.50
CA VAL A 106 -9.64 -30.71 35.59
C VAL A 106 -9.25 -29.24 35.43
N TYR A 107 -8.92 -28.52 36.50
CA TYR A 107 -8.45 -27.13 36.37
C TYR A 107 -7.18 -27.01 35.52
N LYS A 108 -6.28 -27.99 35.62
CA LYS A 108 -5.04 -28.03 34.82
C LYS A 108 -5.28 -28.33 33.34
N GLU A 109 -6.42 -28.91 32.96
CA GLU A 109 -6.81 -29.04 31.55
C GLU A 109 -7.09 -27.67 30.92
N PHE A 110 -7.72 -26.75 31.66
CA PHE A 110 -7.95 -25.37 31.23
C PHE A 110 -6.71 -24.48 31.38
N TYR A 111 -6.00 -24.63 32.49
CA TYR A 111 -4.91 -23.75 32.88
C TYR A 111 -3.64 -24.56 33.25
N PRO A 112 -2.98 -25.21 32.28
CA PRO A 112 -1.85 -26.12 32.54
C PRO A 112 -0.66 -25.43 33.22
N GLN A 113 -0.45 -24.15 32.92
CA GLN A 113 0.58 -23.30 33.54
C GLN A 113 -0.05 -22.21 34.44
N GLY A 114 -1.32 -22.39 34.82
CA GLY A 114 -2.12 -21.35 35.46
C GLY A 114 -2.37 -20.14 34.56
N MET A 115 -2.74 -19.03 35.18
CA MET A 115 -3.01 -17.75 34.49
C MET A 115 -1.77 -17.10 33.85
N LYS A 116 -0.56 -17.58 34.18
CA LYS A 116 0.69 -17.07 33.61
C LYS A 116 0.76 -17.26 32.10
N LEU A 117 0.12 -18.33 31.58
CA LEU A 117 0.04 -18.60 30.14
C LEU A 117 -0.58 -17.41 29.39
N PHE A 118 -1.71 -16.91 29.87
CA PHE A 118 -2.47 -15.82 29.25
C PHE A 118 -1.81 -14.44 29.35
N ASN A 119 -0.80 -14.29 30.20
CA ASN A 119 -0.03 -13.05 30.30
C ASN A 119 1.14 -12.99 29.29
N HIS A 120 1.48 -14.11 28.64
CA HIS A 120 2.60 -14.23 27.70
C HIS A 120 2.17 -14.81 26.35
N ILE A 121 0.89 -14.65 26.00
CA ILE A 121 0.38 -15.05 24.69
C ILE A 121 0.97 -14.13 23.63
N THR A 122 1.41 -14.76 22.54
CA THR A 122 1.94 -14.11 21.35
C THR A 122 1.17 -14.59 20.13
N LYS A 123 1.34 -13.91 19.00
CA LYS A 123 0.77 -14.34 17.71
C LYS A 123 1.23 -15.74 17.27
N LYS A 124 2.34 -16.26 17.81
CA LYS A 124 2.90 -17.58 17.44
C LYS A 124 2.22 -18.74 18.16
N ASN A 125 1.79 -18.55 19.41
CA ASN A 125 1.25 -19.63 20.26
C ASN A 125 -0.24 -19.48 20.56
N ILE A 126 -0.87 -18.34 20.21
CA ILE A 126 -2.29 -18.10 20.50
C ILE A 126 -3.20 -19.19 19.91
N GLU A 127 -2.94 -19.69 18.70
CA GLU A 127 -3.80 -20.71 18.07
C GLU A 127 -3.82 -22.01 18.87
N GLU A 128 -2.66 -22.48 19.30
CA GLU A 128 -2.53 -23.67 20.14
C GLU A 128 -3.23 -23.46 21.49
N VAL A 129 -3.05 -22.29 22.11
CA VAL A 129 -3.70 -21.95 23.38
C VAL A 129 -5.22 -21.88 23.23
N MET A 130 -5.74 -21.25 22.18
CA MET A 130 -7.18 -21.22 21.89
C MET A 130 -7.74 -22.64 21.67
N ALA A 131 -7.02 -23.47 20.92
CA ALA A 131 -7.44 -24.84 20.63
C ALA A 131 -7.48 -25.70 21.91
N GLN A 132 -6.44 -25.63 22.74
CA GLN A 132 -6.38 -26.33 24.01
C GLN A 132 -7.51 -25.89 24.96
N PHE A 133 -7.71 -24.58 25.08
CA PHE A 133 -8.73 -24.02 25.96
C PHE A 133 -10.16 -24.40 25.53
N ILE A 134 -10.44 -24.36 24.22
CA ILE A 134 -11.72 -24.80 23.66
C ILE A 134 -11.92 -26.30 23.84
N SER A 135 -10.87 -27.12 23.69
CA SER A 135 -10.96 -28.56 23.93
C SER A 135 -11.34 -28.89 25.37
N ALA A 136 -10.73 -28.19 26.35
CA ALA A 136 -11.10 -28.35 27.75
C ALA A 136 -12.55 -27.92 28.00
N PHE A 137 -12.99 -26.81 27.38
CA PHE A 137 -14.37 -26.36 27.47
C PHE A 137 -15.37 -27.32 26.83
N ASP A 138 -15.03 -27.99 25.72
CA ASP A 138 -15.92 -28.93 25.05
C ASP A 138 -16.21 -30.16 25.92
N VAL A 139 -15.19 -30.66 26.61
CA VAL A 139 -15.30 -31.81 27.54
C VAL A 139 -16.19 -31.47 28.75
N HIS A 140 -16.07 -30.26 29.30
CA HIS A 140 -16.77 -29.86 30.52
C HIS A 140 -17.89 -28.82 30.30
N GLN A 141 -18.41 -28.70 29.07
CA GLN A 141 -19.42 -27.67 28.73
C GLN A 141 -20.73 -27.81 29.52
N ALA A 142 -21.07 -29.03 29.95
CA ALA A 142 -22.23 -29.30 30.80
C ALA A 142 -22.12 -28.65 32.18
N ASP A 143 -20.89 -28.51 32.69
CA ASP A 143 -20.61 -27.96 34.00
C ASP A 143 -20.36 -26.45 34.00
N ILE A 144 -19.75 -25.93 32.92
CA ILE A 144 -19.33 -24.51 32.83
C ILE A 144 -20.35 -23.66 32.06
N GLY A 145 -21.15 -24.29 31.19
CA GLY A 145 -22.22 -23.68 30.43
C GLY A 145 -21.92 -23.51 28.93
N VAL A 146 -22.84 -24.00 28.10
CA VAL A 146 -22.75 -23.99 26.62
C VAL A 146 -22.60 -22.58 26.04
N ALA A 147 -23.20 -21.56 26.66
CA ALA A 147 -23.12 -20.18 26.18
C ALA A 147 -21.67 -19.66 26.15
N LYS A 148 -20.88 -19.95 27.20
CA LYS A 148 -19.47 -19.52 27.29
C LYS A 148 -18.60 -20.24 26.26
N PHE A 149 -18.88 -21.52 26.02
CA PHE A 149 -18.22 -22.30 24.99
C PHE A 149 -18.47 -21.75 23.57
N ASN A 150 -19.71 -21.39 23.26
CA ASN A 150 -20.06 -20.78 21.98
C ASN A 150 -19.39 -19.43 21.77
N GLU A 151 -19.28 -18.61 22.82
CA GLU A 151 -18.57 -17.34 22.78
C GLU A 151 -17.07 -17.54 22.44
N LEU A 152 -16.40 -18.51 23.06
CA LEU A 152 -14.99 -18.83 22.76
C LEU A 152 -14.81 -19.36 21.32
N LYS A 153 -15.72 -20.21 20.86
CA LYS A 153 -15.72 -20.70 19.46
C LYS A 153 -15.88 -19.55 18.47
N GLN A 154 -16.74 -18.59 18.78
CA GLN A 154 -16.93 -17.41 17.96
C GLN A 154 -15.67 -16.56 17.91
N ILE A 155 -15.01 -16.30 19.04
CA ILE A 155 -13.76 -15.54 19.10
C ILE A 155 -12.64 -16.23 18.30
N ARG A 156 -12.49 -17.56 18.44
CA ARG A 156 -11.51 -18.32 17.64
C ARG A 156 -11.83 -18.26 16.14
N SER A 157 -13.10 -18.37 15.77
CA SER A 157 -13.52 -18.27 14.36
C SER A 157 -13.20 -16.89 13.79
N SER A 158 -13.46 -15.82 14.55
CA SER A 158 -13.09 -14.46 14.19
C SER A 158 -11.57 -14.28 14.07
N TYR A 159 -10.79 -14.87 14.99
CA TYR A 159 -9.33 -14.86 14.93
C TYR A 159 -8.80 -15.56 13.66
N VAL A 160 -9.26 -16.78 13.37
CA VAL A 160 -8.83 -17.54 12.18
C VAL A 160 -9.17 -16.78 10.91
N LEU A 161 -10.35 -16.17 10.85
CA LEU A 161 -10.78 -15.35 9.71
C LEU A 161 -9.93 -14.07 9.59
N ALA A 162 -9.64 -13.39 10.69
CA ALA A 162 -8.77 -12.22 10.71
C ALA A 162 -7.32 -12.56 10.29
N ARG A 163 -6.81 -13.72 10.71
CA ARG A 163 -5.48 -14.21 10.36
C ARG A 163 -5.38 -14.60 8.89
N ALA A 164 -6.35 -15.38 8.39
CA ALA A 164 -6.47 -15.70 6.97
C ALA A 164 -6.59 -14.45 6.11
N THR A 165 -7.33 -13.43 6.58
CA THR A 165 -7.42 -12.12 5.91
C THR A 165 -6.08 -11.39 5.90
N GLN A 166 -5.31 -11.42 7.00
CA GLN A 166 -3.98 -10.82 7.07
C GLN A 166 -3.00 -11.48 6.09
N GLU A 167 -3.06 -12.81 5.97
CA GLU A 167 -2.24 -13.58 5.03
C GLU A 167 -2.70 -13.37 3.59
N GLN A 168 -4.01 -13.33 3.36
CA GLN A 168 -4.60 -12.96 2.08
C GLN A 168 -4.21 -11.55 1.65
N LYS A 169 -4.19 -10.56 2.54
CA LYS A 169 -3.70 -9.21 2.24
C LYS A 169 -2.27 -9.23 1.72
N LYS A 170 -1.39 -10.03 2.36
CA LYS A 170 0.01 -10.18 1.91
C LYS A 170 0.09 -10.78 0.50
N THR A 171 -0.72 -11.80 0.21
CA THR A 171 -0.77 -12.42 -1.13
C THR A 171 -1.54 -11.60 -2.17
N GLU A 172 -2.56 -10.84 -1.79
CA GLU A 172 -3.35 -9.96 -2.68
C GLU A 172 -2.51 -8.76 -3.15
N THR A 173 -1.55 -8.27 -2.36
CA THR A 173 -0.58 -7.26 -2.85
C THR A 173 0.26 -7.75 -4.03
N LEU A 174 0.48 -9.05 -4.15
CA LEU A 174 1.19 -9.66 -5.28
C LEU A 174 0.26 -9.91 -6.47
N GLY A 175 -0.95 -10.44 -6.23
CA GLY A 175 -1.92 -10.73 -7.29
C GLY A 175 -2.56 -9.48 -7.93
N LYS A 176 -2.86 -8.44 -7.16
CA LYS A 176 -3.52 -7.21 -7.66
C LYS A 176 -2.56 -6.22 -8.34
N ARG A 177 -1.25 -6.31 -8.05
CA ARG A 177 -0.23 -5.64 -8.87
C ARG A 177 -0.29 -6.18 -10.30
N SER A 178 -0.38 -7.51 -10.46
CA SER A 178 -0.50 -8.12 -11.79
C SER A 178 -1.76 -7.69 -12.55
N SER A 179 -2.95 -7.63 -11.91
CA SER A 179 -4.17 -7.25 -12.64
C SER A 179 -4.22 -5.79 -13.05
N TRP A 180 -3.71 -4.87 -12.21
CA TRP A 180 -3.56 -3.46 -12.57
C TRP A 180 -2.52 -3.29 -13.69
N GLU A 181 -1.35 -3.91 -13.57
CA GLU A 181 -0.27 -3.82 -14.55
C GLU A 181 -0.68 -4.41 -15.90
N ASP A 182 -1.35 -5.57 -15.91
CA ASP A 182 -1.88 -6.20 -17.12
C ASP A 182 -2.93 -5.33 -17.81
N ASN A 183 -3.86 -4.75 -17.04
CA ASN A 183 -4.89 -3.88 -17.59
C ASN A 183 -4.31 -2.53 -18.05
N LEU A 184 -3.29 -2.01 -17.35
CA LEU A 184 -2.56 -0.82 -17.77
C LEU A 184 -1.82 -1.07 -19.09
N LYS A 185 -1.14 -2.22 -19.23
CA LYS A 185 -0.46 -2.60 -20.47
C LYS A 185 -1.43 -2.71 -21.66
N LYS A 186 -2.62 -3.28 -21.44
CA LYS A 186 -3.69 -3.31 -22.46
C LYS A 186 -4.12 -1.90 -22.85
N MET A 187 -4.34 -1.01 -21.88
CA MET A 187 -4.72 0.38 -22.15
C MET A 187 -3.60 1.13 -22.90
N ASN A 188 -2.34 0.95 -22.51
CA ASN A 188 -1.18 1.55 -23.17
C ASN A 188 -1.06 1.09 -24.62
N THR A 189 -1.23 -0.21 -24.89
CA THR A 189 -1.19 -0.78 -26.24
C THR A 189 -2.31 -0.22 -27.12
N GLN A 190 -3.52 -0.12 -26.57
CA GLN A 190 -4.65 0.47 -27.28
C GLN A 190 -4.43 1.97 -27.55
N ALA A 191 -3.94 2.72 -26.56
CA ALA A 191 -3.61 4.13 -26.71
C ALA A 191 -2.54 4.36 -27.79
N PHE A 192 -1.55 3.47 -27.89
CA PHE A 192 -0.55 3.52 -28.96
C PHE A 192 -1.16 3.28 -30.35
N THR A 193 -2.03 2.27 -30.47
CA THR A 193 -2.79 2.00 -31.69
C THR A 193 -3.63 3.21 -32.11
N ASN A 194 -4.27 3.86 -31.14
CA ASN A 194 -5.05 5.08 -31.38
C ASN A 194 -4.15 6.23 -31.85
N LEU A 195 -2.99 6.42 -31.22
CA LEU A 195 -2.02 7.44 -31.60
C LEU A 195 -1.58 7.28 -33.05
N LEU A 196 -1.19 6.07 -33.46
CA LEU A 196 -0.78 5.77 -34.84
C LEU A 196 -1.91 6.06 -35.84
N THR A 197 -3.14 5.68 -35.50
CA THR A 197 -4.31 5.93 -36.35
C THR A 197 -4.61 7.43 -36.48
N ILE A 198 -4.53 8.19 -35.37
CA ILE A 198 -4.71 9.65 -35.37
C ILE A 198 -3.63 10.35 -36.19
N VAL A 199 -2.37 9.90 -36.09
CA VAL A 199 -1.25 10.43 -36.89
C VAL A 199 -1.51 10.17 -38.38
N GLN A 200 -2.05 9.00 -38.74
CA GLN A 200 -2.43 8.69 -40.11
C GLN A 200 -3.57 9.56 -40.63
N LEU A 201 -4.56 9.88 -39.78
CA LEU A 201 -5.69 10.76 -40.11
C LEU A 201 -5.29 12.25 -40.23
N HIS A 202 -4.27 12.67 -39.50
CA HIS A 202 -3.85 14.07 -39.40
C HIS A 202 -2.36 14.25 -39.75
N LYS A 203 -1.97 13.75 -40.92
CA LYS A 203 -0.59 13.85 -41.44
C LYS A 203 -0.10 15.30 -41.42
N ALA A 204 1.12 15.50 -40.92
CA ALA A 204 1.77 16.80 -40.77
C ALA A 204 1.05 17.84 -39.89
N GLN A 205 0.07 17.41 -39.08
CA GLN A 205 -0.68 18.29 -38.17
C GLN A 205 -0.54 17.84 -36.70
N PRO A 206 0.67 17.90 -36.11
CA PRO A 206 0.93 17.43 -34.74
C PRO A 206 0.08 18.13 -33.68
N GLN A 207 -0.33 19.36 -33.94
CA GLN A 207 -1.25 20.12 -33.09
C GLN A 207 -2.62 19.44 -32.92
N LYS A 208 -3.08 18.65 -33.91
CA LYS A 208 -4.34 17.92 -33.80
C LYS A 208 -4.22 16.69 -32.90
N ALA A 209 -3.04 16.11 -32.75
CA ALA A 209 -2.83 14.99 -31.83
C ALA A 209 -2.95 15.41 -30.35
N LYS A 210 -2.58 16.67 -30.03
CA LYS A 210 -2.70 17.25 -28.67
C LYS A 210 -4.14 17.34 -28.18
N ILE A 211 -5.10 17.33 -29.09
CA ILE A 211 -6.52 17.33 -28.77
C ILE A 211 -6.93 15.98 -28.15
N TYR A 212 -6.33 14.89 -28.61
CA TYR A 212 -6.69 13.54 -28.18
C TYR A 212 -5.89 13.07 -26.97
N PHE A 213 -4.69 13.61 -26.75
CA PHE A 213 -3.81 13.21 -25.64
C PHE A 213 -3.31 14.43 -24.88
N ASN A 214 -3.60 14.49 -23.59
CA ASN A 214 -3.05 15.53 -22.72
C ASN A 214 -1.57 15.23 -22.42
N GLN A 215 -0.67 16.03 -22.99
CA GLN A 215 0.79 15.83 -22.86
C GLN A 215 1.34 16.05 -21.45
N SER A 216 0.53 16.50 -20.48
CA SER A 216 0.99 16.81 -19.12
C SER A 216 1.48 15.60 -18.32
N ILE A 217 1.35 14.38 -18.86
CA ILE A 217 1.53 13.11 -18.12
C ILE A 217 2.35 12.09 -18.93
N VAL A 218 2.53 12.34 -20.23
CA VAL A 218 3.42 11.57 -21.09
C VAL A 218 4.76 12.27 -21.05
N ALA A 219 5.67 11.82 -20.18
CA ALA A 219 7.03 12.33 -20.16
C ALA A 219 7.69 12.15 -21.54
N ARG A 220 8.58 13.07 -21.92
CA ARG A 220 9.35 12.97 -23.17
C ARG A 220 10.00 11.59 -23.27
N PRO A 221 9.99 10.93 -24.44
CA PRO A 221 10.79 9.73 -24.65
C PRO A 221 12.26 10.10 -24.37
N LYS A 222 12.88 9.39 -23.43
CA LYS A 222 14.31 9.54 -23.12
C LYS A 222 15.10 9.02 -24.31
N HIS A 223 15.48 9.91 -25.23
CA HIS A 223 16.44 9.56 -26.27
C HIS A 223 17.85 9.77 -25.72
N ASN A 224 18.58 8.67 -25.55
CA ASN A 224 20.03 8.55 -25.36
C ASN A 224 20.70 9.71 -24.62
N GLN A 225 20.67 9.64 -23.29
CA GLN A 225 21.85 9.99 -22.52
C GLN A 225 22.23 8.73 -21.76
N ASP A 226 23.26 8.05 -22.27
CA ASP A 226 24.19 7.33 -21.40
C ASP A 226 24.54 8.28 -20.23
N ASP A 227 24.50 7.74 -19.01
CA ASP A 227 24.80 8.41 -17.74
C ASP A 227 23.85 9.55 -17.31
N GLN A 228 22.60 9.22 -16.95
CA GLN A 228 21.85 10.04 -16.00
C GLN A 228 21.46 9.24 -14.76
N GLU A 229 22.19 9.53 -13.70
CA GLU A 229 21.83 9.34 -12.29
C GLU A 229 20.33 9.55 -12.08
N ALA A 230 19.74 8.73 -11.21
CA ALA A 230 18.36 8.90 -10.77
C ALA A 230 18.17 10.37 -10.35
N GLN A 231 17.25 11.10 -10.99
CA GLN A 231 17.04 12.48 -10.58
C GLN A 231 16.49 12.47 -9.14
N PRO A 232 17.11 13.22 -8.22
CA PRO A 232 16.71 13.21 -6.84
C PRO A 232 15.28 13.76 -6.70
N LEU A 233 14.48 13.12 -5.86
CA LEU A 233 13.21 13.66 -5.38
C LEU A 233 13.52 14.88 -4.50
N THR A 234 13.13 16.07 -4.96
CA THR A 234 13.25 17.30 -4.18
C THR A 234 11.99 17.57 -3.38
N GLU A 235 12.13 17.66 -2.06
CA GLU A 235 11.04 17.97 -1.13
C GLU A 235 11.27 19.29 -0.40
N LYS A 236 10.20 20.08 -0.24
CA LYS A 236 10.23 21.33 0.54
C LYS A 236 9.46 21.17 1.83
N ILE A 237 10.14 21.39 2.95
CA ILE A 237 9.62 21.15 4.30
C ILE A 237 9.41 22.49 4.99
N ALA A 238 8.15 22.84 5.22
CA ALA A 238 7.81 24.08 5.92
C ALA A 238 8.37 24.08 7.37
N PRO A 239 8.59 25.27 7.97
CA PRO A 239 9.16 25.36 9.32
C PRO A 239 8.36 24.56 10.35
N ASN A 240 9.05 23.81 11.22
CA ASN A 240 8.46 22.95 12.25
C ASN A 240 7.37 21.98 11.74
N THR A 241 7.50 21.52 10.49
CA THR A 241 6.60 20.51 9.90
C THR A 241 7.33 19.21 9.60
N THR A 242 6.56 18.13 9.64
CA THR A 242 6.99 16.79 9.27
C THR A 242 6.40 16.43 7.91
N ILE A 243 7.21 15.81 7.05
CA ILE A 243 6.74 15.20 5.81
C ILE A 243 7.17 13.74 5.73
N THR A 244 6.42 12.97 4.95
CA THR A 244 6.82 11.65 4.48
C THR A 244 6.93 11.75 2.96
N PRO A 245 8.14 11.72 2.40
CA PRO A 245 8.33 11.74 0.95
C PRO A 245 7.58 10.57 0.30
N ASP A 246 6.95 10.81 -0.86
CA ASP A 246 6.25 9.77 -1.62
C ASP A 246 7.26 8.89 -2.37
N MET A 247 8.03 8.12 -1.61
CA MET A 247 9.10 7.25 -2.09
C MET A 247 8.82 5.80 -1.71
N ILE A 248 9.05 4.90 -2.66
CA ILE A 248 8.96 3.45 -2.46
C ILE A 248 10.39 2.89 -2.53
N TYR A 249 10.80 2.20 -1.48
CA TYR A 249 12.11 1.53 -1.39
C TYR A 249 11.96 0.11 -0.84
N SER A 250 12.90 -0.75 -1.22
CA SER A 250 13.09 -2.11 -0.74
C SER A 250 14.09 -2.13 0.42
N ALA A 251 14.16 -3.22 1.18
CA ALA A 251 15.13 -3.33 2.28
C ALA A 251 16.60 -3.38 1.80
N ASP A 252 16.81 -3.72 0.53
CA ASP A 252 18.14 -3.84 -0.08
C ASP A 252 18.62 -2.52 -0.72
N ASP A 253 17.76 -1.49 -0.76
CA ASP A 253 18.06 -0.20 -1.38
C ASP A 253 18.94 0.67 -0.44
N THR A 254 19.70 1.60 -1.02
CA THR A 254 20.35 2.69 -0.28
C THR A 254 19.70 4.01 -0.66
N ILE A 255 19.39 4.83 0.34
CA ILE A 255 18.82 6.16 0.14
C ILE A 255 19.90 7.20 0.39
N LEU A 256 20.22 7.99 -0.61
CA LEU A 256 21.01 9.21 -0.45
C LEU A 256 20.09 10.35 -0.05
N LEU A 257 20.41 10.99 1.05
CA LEU A 257 19.67 12.13 1.58
C LEU A 257 20.60 13.34 1.64
N SER A 258 20.31 14.37 0.85
CA SER A 258 21.12 15.58 0.75
C SER A 258 20.29 16.79 1.19
N ASN A 259 20.73 17.48 2.24
CA ASN A 259 20.08 18.72 2.68
C ASN A 259 20.62 19.89 1.85
N VAL A 260 19.86 20.30 0.85
CA VAL A 260 20.23 21.40 -0.06
C VAL A 260 19.77 22.78 0.45
N SER A 261 19.32 22.86 1.70
CA SER A 261 18.99 24.13 2.35
C SER A 261 20.24 24.93 2.66
N ASP A 262 20.16 26.26 2.55
CA ASP A 262 21.25 27.16 2.93
C ASP A 262 21.39 27.35 4.45
N SER A 263 20.31 27.14 5.22
CA SER A 263 20.27 27.54 6.63
C SER A 263 19.45 26.66 7.57
N ALA A 264 18.67 25.71 7.05
CA ALA A 264 17.76 24.89 7.86
C ALA A 264 18.33 23.47 8.09
N SER A 265 18.44 23.06 9.36
CA SER A 265 18.74 21.67 9.73
C SER A 265 17.50 20.79 9.69
N ILE A 266 17.70 19.53 9.34
CA ILE A 266 16.61 18.57 9.16
C ILE A 266 16.86 17.37 10.05
N TYR A 267 15.81 16.89 10.71
CA TYR A 267 15.84 15.60 11.37
C TYR A 267 15.27 14.54 10.45
N TRP A 268 15.91 13.38 10.41
CA TRP A 268 15.39 12.21 9.71
C TRP A 268 15.34 10.98 10.62
N TYR A 269 14.36 10.12 10.37
CA TYR A 269 14.22 8.83 11.04
C TYR A 269 13.29 7.89 10.25
N GLY A 270 13.37 6.60 10.57
CA GLY A 270 12.47 5.57 10.02
C GLY A 270 11.21 5.38 10.88
N GLY A 271 10.06 5.17 10.24
CA GLY A 271 8.78 4.86 10.89
C GLY A 271 8.07 3.66 10.27
N SER A 272 7.29 2.95 11.07
CA SER A 272 6.34 1.93 10.62
C SER A 272 5.04 2.54 10.07
N THR A 273 4.75 3.79 10.45
CA THR A 273 3.64 4.61 9.94
C THR A 273 4.12 6.00 9.53
N ALA A 274 3.43 6.66 8.60
CA ALA A 274 3.83 7.98 8.07
C ALA A 274 3.84 9.12 9.10
N ASN A 275 3.18 8.94 10.25
CA ASN A 275 3.09 9.95 11.31
C ASN A 275 3.71 9.47 12.63
N GLU A 276 4.59 8.45 12.57
CA GLU A 276 5.22 7.94 13.77
C GLU A 276 6.15 8.99 14.37
N ALA A 277 6.09 9.18 15.69
CA ALA A 277 7.07 9.99 16.40
C ALA A 277 8.37 9.19 16.55
N PRO A 278 9.55 9.84 16.56
CA PRO A 278 10.81 9.12 16.66
C PRO A 278 10.92 8.47 18.06
N ASN A 279 11.14 7.16 18.10
CA ASN A 279 11.28 6.39 19.35
C ASN A 279 12.61 6.67 20.08
N THR A 280 13.58 7.25 19.37
CA THR A 280 14.89 7.70 19.86
C THR A 280 15.17 9.11 19.39
N LYS A 281 16.25 9.75 19.87
CA LYS A 281 16.68 11.05 19.33
C LYS A 281 16.89 10.91 17.81
N PRO A 282 16.16 11.65 16.95
CA PRO A 282 16.31 11.54 15.50
C PRO A 282 17.67 12.08 15.07
N THR A 283 18.16 11.59 13.94
CA THR A 283 19.46 11.97 13.39
C THR A 283 19.34 13.34 12.71
N GLU A 284 20.27 14.24 12.99
CA GLU A 284 20.32 15.57 12.38
C GLU A 284 21.13 15.53 11.08
N LEU A 285 20.64 16.21 10.06
CA LEU A 285 21.29 16.47 8.79
C LEU A 285 21.45 17.99 8.64
N LEU A 286 22.69 18.47 8.66
CA LEU A 286 23.03 19.88 8.62
C LEU A 286 22.86 20.46 7.20
N PRO A 287 22.70 21.79 7.05
CA PRO A 287 22.73 22.47 5.75
C PRO A 287 23.96 22.07 4.92
N GLY A 288 23.74 21.62 3.68
CA GLY A 288 24.77 21.17 2.75
C GLY A 288 25.34 19.77 3.04
N GLU A 289 24.82 19.05 4.04
CA GLU A 289 25.26 17.70 4.38
C GLU A 289 24.52 16.63 3.56
N GLU A 290 25.22 15.55 3.26
CA GLU A 290 24.73 14.39 2.53
C GLU A 290 25.04 13.11 3.29
N ILE A 291 24.08 12.17 3.29
CA ILE A 291 24.22 10.88 3.98
C ILE A 291 23.60 9.74 3.18
N GLU A 292 24.29 8.60 3.16
CA GLU A 292 23.75 7.32 2.67
C GLU A 292 23.08 6.55 3.81
N ILE A 293 21.84 6.15 3.59
CA ILE A 293 21.01 5.46 4.57
C ILE A 293 20.58 4.12 3.98
N PRO A 294 21.06 2.98 4.53
CA PRO A 294 20.54 1.68 4.13
C PRO A 294 19.06 1.59 4.47
N ALA A 295 18.21 1.29 3.49
CA ALA A 295 16.76 1.27 3.65
C ALA A 295 16.28 0.25 4.70
N ALA A 296 17.05 -0.82 4.93
CA ALA A 296 16.84 -1.77 6.03
C ALA A 296 16.78 -1.11 7.43
N THR A 297 17.35 0.09 7.60
CA THR A 297 17.30 0.86 8.85
C THR A 297 16.06 1.74 8.96
N LEU A 298 15.37 2.00 7.85
CA LEU A 298 14.30 2.98 7.69
C LEU A 298 12.91 2.35 7.71
N GLY A 299 12.61 1.39 8.59
CA GLY A 299 11.23 0.88 8.78
C GLY A 299 10.44 0.68 7.48
N LYS A 300 9.28 1.34 7.36
CA LYS A 300 8.48 1.40 6.11
C LYS A 300 8.45 2.82 5.49
N TYR A 301 8.69 3.85 6.30
CA TYR A 301 8.58 5.24 5.90
C TYR A 301 9.84 6.00 6.33
N LEU A 302 10.38 6.80 5.40
CA LEU A 302 11.37 7.83 5.73
C LEU A 302 10.57 9.06 6.17
N ILE A 303 10.89 9.60 7.34
CA ILE A 303 10.20 10.76 7.89
C ILE A 303 11.22 11.88 8.05
N LEU A 304 10.90 13.05 7.52
CA LEU A 304 11.73 14.26 7.57
C LEU A 304 11.02 15.35 8.37
N LEU A 305 11.74 15.98 9.29
CA LEU A 305 11.24 17.05 10.14
C LEU A 305 12.16 18.27 10.00
N ASN A 306 11.61 19.41 9.60
CA ASN A 306 12.34 20.66 9.63
C ASN A 306 12.43 21.19 11.07
N LYS A 307 13.65 21.31 11.61
CA LYS A 307 13.92 21.80 12.97
C LYS A 307 13.82 23.32 13.07
N ASP A 308 13.98 24.03 11.95
CA ASP A 308 13.91 25.48 11.89
C ASP A 308 12.46 25.95 12.07
N THR A 309 12.27 27.03 12.82
CA THR A 309 10.96 27.64 13.09
C THR A 309 10.63 28.78 12.14
N VAL A 310 11.59 29.20 11.31
CA VAL A 310 11.50 30.36 10.43
C VAL A 310 11.73 29.96 8.97
N ASN A 311 12.74 29.14 8.68
CA ASN A 311 13.16 28.84 7.31
C ASN A 311 12.54 27.55 6.77
N THR A 312 12.17 27.55 5.49
CA THR A 312 11.78 26.32 4.77
C THR A 312 13.06 25.54 4.45
N ALA A 313 13.03 24.24 4.69
CA ALA A 313 14.12 23.35 4.33
C ALA A 313 13.84 22.70 2.97
N GLU A 314 14.89 22.42 2.21
CA GLU A 314 14.86 21.75 0.92
C GLU A 314 15.79 20.54 0.96
N VAL A 315 15.27 19.39 0.55
CA VAL A 315 15.96 18.10 0.60
C VAL A 315 15.90 17.43 -0.73
N GLU A 316 17.03 16.89 -1.16
CA GLU A 316 17.13 15.99 -2.29
C GLU A 316 17.26 14.54 -1.78
N ILE A 317 16.47 13.65 -2.36
CA ILE A 317 16.40 12.24 -1.96
C ILE A 317 16.61 11.37 -3.20
N MET A 318 17.61 10.50 -3.17
CA MET A 318 17.92 9.62 -4.30
C MET A 318 17.97 8.17 -3.83
N LEU A 319 17.52 7.24 -4.68
CA LEU A 319 17.78 5.82 -4.49
C LEU A 319 19.07 5.49 -5.24
N VAL A 320 20.02 4.90 -4.52
CA VAL A 320 21.35 4.49 -4.98
C VAL A 320 21.45 2.98 -4.98
#